data_AF-A0A2C9KE05-F1
#
_entry.id   AF-A0A2C9KE05-F1
#
_cell.length_a   1.000
_cell.length_b   1.000
_cell.length_c   1.000
_cell.angle_alpha   90.00
_cell.angle_beta   90.00
_cell.angle_gamma   90.00
#
_symmetry.space_group_name_H-M   'P 1'
#
loop_
_entity.id
_entity.type
_entity.pdbx_description
1 polymer ?
#
loop_
_entity_poly.entity_id
_entity_poly.type
_entity_poly.pdbx_seq_one_letter_code
_entity_poly.pdbx_strand_id
1 'polypeptide(L)'
;MSENKRSVIKLGLAAERCKHALTTMITAQCAVDSLFEGCDFHYNMSRARFDSLCMPLITKCTSLIDQAVTQAGCAKEDISKIIICGGGAKPPVVKKIIADFLPSSSLLNNIPEDEIIAIGAAKEAALLVGGNNATNVGIDAAASTVNFKILPKSVCIKAKKDELEVVIPQHSLAPCRRQHTLTLDAHQRAVVLEIYETD
;
A
#
# COMPACT_ATOMS: atom_id res chain seq x y z
N MET A 1 -15.97 -27.97 -5.13
CA MET A 1 -16.49 -26.70 -4.52
C MET A 1 -16.14 -25.45 -5.31
N SER A 2 -14.93 -25.32 -5.86
CA SER A 2 -14.53 -24.18 -6.72
C SER A 2 -15.39 -24.00 -7.97
N GLU A 3 -16.11 -25.04 -8.40
CA GLU A 3 -17.02 -25.02 -9.55
C GLU A 3 -18.37 -24.35 -9.27
N ASN A 4 -18.85 -24.34 -8.01
CA ASN A 4 -20.12 -23.71 -7.64
C ASN A 4 -19.91 -22.29 -7.10
N LYS A 5 -20.04 -21.31 -8.00
CA LYS A 5 -19.87 -19.87 -7.70
C LYS A 5 -20.74 -19.39 -6.54
N ARG A 6 -21.98 -19.89 -6.42
CA ARG A 6 -22.91 -19.48 -5.35
C ARG A 6 -22.41 -19.93 -3.99
N SER A 7 -21.94 -21.17 -3.87
CA SER A 7 -21.37 -21.73 -2.64
C SER A 7 -20.13 -20.95 -2.20
N VAL A 8 -19.23 -20.63 -3.14
CA VAL A 8 -18.01 -19.86 -2.85
C VAL A 8 -18.34 -18.47 -2.32
N ILE A 9 -19.29 -17.76 -2.91
CA ILE A 9 -19.72 -16.43 -2.43
C ILE A 9 -20.32 -16.51 -1.03
N LYS A 10 -21.24 -17.47 -0.80
CA LYS A 10 -21.84 -17.66 0.54
C LYS A 10 -20.77 -17.90 1.60
N LEU A 11 -19.83 -18.79 1.32
CA LEU A 11 -18.72 -19.09 2.23
C LEU A 11 -17.81 -17.87 2.44
N GLY A 12 -17.51 -17.12 1.36
CA GLY A 12 -16.72 -15.90 1.44
C GLY A 12 -17.33 -14.85 2.37
N LEU A 13 -18.64 -14.60 2.25
CA LEU A 13 -19.36 -13.66 3.13
C LEU A 13 -19.37 -14.13 4.59
N ALA A 14 -19.57 -15.43 4.83
CA ALA A 14 -19.52 -15.99 6.18
C ALA A 14 -18.10 -15.92 6.78
N ALA A 15 -17.07 -16.20 5.98
CA ALA A 15 -15.68 -16.07 6.37
C ALA A 15 -15.30 -14.62 6.68
N GLU A 16 -15.78 -13.64 5.92
CA GLU A 16 -15.57 -12.23 6.18
C GLU A 16 -16.19 -11.79 7.51
N ARG A 17 -17.44 -12.19 7.78
CA ARG A 17 -18.09 -11.94 9.08
C ARG A 17 -17.32 -12.59 10.23
N CYS A 18 -16.88 -13.83 10.03
CA CYS A 18 -16.05 -14.56 11.00
C CYS A 18 -14.73 -13.81 11.28
N LYS A 19 -14.02 -13.34 10.24
CA LYS A 19 -12.81 -12.51 10.35
C LYS A 19 -13.07 -11.23 11.16
N HIS A 20 -14.17 -10.52 10.88
CA HIS A 20 -14.55 -9.33 11.64
C HIS A 20 -14.78 -9.63 13.11
N ALA A 21 -15.51 -10.70 13.43
CA ALA A 21 -15.71 -11.13 14.81
C ALA A 21 -14.39 -11.50 15.51
N LEU A 22 -13.47 -12.19 14.82
CA LEU A 22 -12.16 -12.58 15.38
C LEU A 22 -11.23 -11.39 15.66
N THR A 23 -11.52 -10.22 15.08
CA THR A 23 -10.78 -8.99 15.39
C THR A 23 -10.98 -8.59 16.86
N THR A 24 -12.14 -8.89 17.45
CA THR A 24 -12.47 -8.57 18.85
C THR A 24 -12.57 -9.82 19.74
N MET A 25 -13.11 -10.92 19.23
CA MET A 25 -13.32 -12.18 19.95
C MET A 25 -12.19 -13.18 19.77
N ILE A 26 -12.03 -14.09 20.73
CA ILE A 26 -11.03 -15.18 20.69
C ILE A 26 -11.51 -16.33 19.80
N THR A 27 -12.82 -16.51 19.66
CA THR A 27 -13.44 -17.52 18.80
C THR A 27 -14.62 -16.90 18.05
N ALA A 28 -14.93 -17.45 16.87
CA ALA A 28 -16.08 -17.04 16.08
C ALA A 28 -16.57 -18.20 15.21
N GLN A 29 -17.89 -18.31 15.07
CA GLN A 29 -18.51 -19.32 14.22
C GLN A 29 -18.60 -18.83 12.77
N CYS A 30 -18.17 -19.68 11.84
CA CYS A 30 -18.44 -19.57 10.42
C CYS A 30 -19.48 -20.63 10.07
N ALA A 31 -20.73 -20.20 9.85
CA ALA A 31 -21.85 -21.08 9.56
C ALA A 31 -22.56 -20.64 8.28
N VAL A 32 -22.93 -21.62 7.44
CA VAL A 32 -23.68 -21.41 6.20
C VAL A 32 -24.64 -22.59 5.97
N ASP A 33 -25.93 -22.29 5.95
CA ASP A 33 -26.97 -23.27 5.63
C ASP A 33 -27.00 -23.58 4.12
N SER A 34 -27.20 -24.87 3.81
CA SER A 34 -27.22 -25.43 2.46
C SER A 34 -26.11 -24.83 1.59
N LEU A 35 -24.86 -25.00 2.04
CA LEU A 35 -23.68 -24.47 1.38
C LEU A 35 -23.48 -25.13 0.02
N PHE A 36 -23.55 -26.46 -0.05
CA PHE A 36 -23.38 -27.23 -1.28
C PHE A 36 -24.21 -28.52 -1.21
N GLU A 37 -24.99 -28.80 -2.27
CA GLU A 37 -25.83 -30.02 -2.39
C GLU A 37 -26.76 -30.29 -1.18
N GLY A 38 -27.27 -29.22 -0.57
CA GLY A 38 -28.14 -29.33 0.62
C GLY A 38 -27.40 -29.59 1.93
N CYS A 39 -26.07 -29.69 1.92
CA CYS A 39 -25.27 -29.83 3.14
C CYS A 39 -25.00 -28.47 3.79
N ASP A 40 -25.23 -28.39 5.10
CA ASP A 40 -24.86 -27.24 5.91
C ASP A 40 -23.37 -27.25 6.26
N PHE A 41 -22.80 -26.06 6.46
CA PHE A 41 -21.42 -25.89 6.89
C PHE A 41 -21.39 -25.18 8.24
N HIS A 42 -20.71 -25.78 9.21
CA HIS A 42 -20.53 -25.20 10.54
C HIS A 42 -19.08 -25.41 10.97
N TYR A 43 -18.37 -24.31 11.23
CA TYR A 43 -16.99 -24.34 11.70
C TYR A 43 -16.77 -23.29 12.78
N ASN A 44 -16.17 -23.68 13.90
CA ASN A 44 -15.76 -22.74 14.95
C ASN A 44 -14.28 -22.39 14.76
N MET A 45 -13.99 -21.15 14.39
CA MET A 45 -12.64 -20.65 14.18
C MET A 45 -12.13 -20.00 15.46
N SER A 46 -10.89 -20.32 15.85
CA SER A 46 -10.19 -19.59 16.91
C SER A 46 -9.29 -18.50 16.31
N ARG A 47 -9.05 -17.43 17.06
CA ARG A 47 -8.12 -16.36 16.69
C ARG A 47 -6.72 -16.91 16.45
N ALA A 48 -6.23 -17.79 17.32
CA ALA A 48 -4.92 -18.43 17.14
C ALA A 48 -4.83 -19.19 15.81
N ARG A 49 -5.91 -19.88 15.40
CA ARG A 49 -5.94 -20.56 14.10
C ARG A 49 -5.95 -19.56 12.95
N PHE A 50 -6.79 -18.52 13.02
CA PHE A 50 -6.82 -17.46 12.03
C PHE A 50 -5.47 -16.77 11.87
N ASP A 51 -4.84 -16.36 12.98
CA ASP A 51 -3.52 -15.75 13.00
C ASP A 51 -2.50 -16.66 12.32
N SER A 52 -2.50 -17.97 12.61
CA SER A 52 -1.62 -18.95 11.95
C SER A 52 -1.82 -19.03 10.43
N LEU A 53 -3.06 -18.89 9.96
CA LEU A 53 -3.38 -18.91 8.52
C LEU A 53 -2.91 -17.63 7.83
N CYS A 54 -2.88 -16.50 8.55
CA CYS A 54 -2.44 -15.21 8.03
C CYS A 54 -0.91 -15.04 8.06
N MET A 55 -0.18 -15.79 8.90
CA MET A 55 1.27 -15.62 9.07
C MET A 55 2.08 -15.55 7.77
N PRO A 56 1.89 -16.43 6.76
CA PRO A 56 2.66 -16.35 5.52
C PRO A 56 2.49 -15.02 4.78
N LEU A 57 1.29 -14.43 4.83
CA LEU A 57 1.00 -13.13 4.24
C LEU A 57 1.64 -12.00 5.05
N ILE A 58 1.58 -12.07 6.38
CA ILE A 58 2.16 -11.04 7.25
C ILE A 58 3.70 -11.04 7.12
N THR A 59 4.34 -12.20 7.05
CA THR A 59 5.78 -12.31 6.79
C THR A 59 6.17 -11.73 5.43
N LYS A 60 5.31 -11.88 4.40
CA LYS A 60 5.53 -11.21 3.12
C LYS A 60 5.45 -9.69 3.28
N CYS A 61 4.49 -9.18 4.06
CA CYS A 61 4.41 -7.75 4.35
C CYS A 61 5.66 -7.22 5.05
N THR A 62 6.20 -7.92 6.06
CA THR A 62 7.43 -7.46 6.74
C THR A 62 8.64 -7.47 5.81
N SER A 63 8.73 -8.44 4.89
CA SER A 63 9.79 -8.44 3.87
C SER A 63 9.72 -7.23 2.92
N LEU A 64 8.50 -6.79 2.55
CA LEU A 64 8.31 -5.60 1.72
C LEU A 64 8.65 -4.32 2.50
N ILE A 65 8.34 -4.28 3.80
CA ILE A 65 8.75 -3.15 4.66
C ILE A 65 10.29 -3.07 4.71
N ASP A 66 10.98 -4.19 4.90
CA ASP A 66 12.45 -4.26 4.92
C ASP A 66 13.08 -3.74 3.62
N GLN A 67 12.52 -4.15 2.48
CA GLN A 67 12.92 -3.69 1.16
C GLN A 67 12.72 -2.18 1.00
N ALA A 68 11.56 -1.66 1.42
CA ALA A 68 11.26 -0.23 1.33
C ALA A 68 12.20 0.62 2.19
N VAL A 69 12.51 0.16 3.41
CA VAL A 69 13.46 0.83 4.31
C VAL A 69 14.86 0.84 3.71
N THR A 70 15.29 -0.29 3.16
CA THR A 70 16.60 -0.42 2.49
C THR A 70 16.69 0.49 1.26
N GLN A 71 15.63 0.53 0.43
CA GLN A 71 15.56 1.40 -0.76
C GLN A 71 15.55 2.89 -0.39
N ALA A 72 14.97 3.25 0.75
CA ALA A 72 15.01 4.61 1.27
C ALA A 72 16.39 5.01 1.82
N GLY A 73 17.32 4.05 1.99
CA GLY A 73 18.64 4.30 2.58
C GLY A 73 18.57 4.61 4.08
N CYS A 74 17.49 4.18 4.75
CA CYS A 74 17.28 4.38 6.18
C CYS A 74 17.57 3.09 6.96
N ALA A 75 17.88 3.23 8.25
CA ALA A 75 17.85 2.13 9.20
C ALA A 75 16.43 1.97 9.78
N LYS A 76 16.12 0.81 10.36
CA LYS A 76 14.80 0.57 11.00
C LYS A 76 14.59 1.50 12.19
N GLU A 77 15.68 1.84 12.85
CA GLU A 77 15.74 2.71 14.02
C GLU A 77 15.40 4.16 13.68
N ASP A 78 15.57 4.57 12.42
CA ASP A 78 15.24 5.93 11.96
C ASP A 78 13.73 6.14 11.84
N ILE A 79 12.94 5.06 11.81
CA ILE A 79 11.49 5.14 11.69
C ILE A 79 10.89 5.51 13.05
N SER A 80 10.35 6.72 13.16
CA SER A 80 9.82 7.22 14.45
C SER A 80 8.37 6.81 14.71
N LYS A 81 7.55 6.69 13.66
CA LYS A 81 6.09 6.53 13.75
C LYS A 81 5.60 5.55 12.69
N ILE A 82 4.64 4.72 13.06
CA ILE A 82 3.95 3.79 12.16
C ILE A 82 2.49 4.19 12.10
N ILE A 83 1.95 4.30 10.90
CA ILE A 83 0.52 4.48 10.64
C ILE A 83 0.06 3.29 9.82
N ILE A 84 -0.98 2.59 10.29
CA ILE A 84 -1.58 1.46 9.58
C ILE A 84 -2.92 1.91 9.02
N CYS A 85 -3.11 1.75 7.71
CA CYS A 85 -4.36 2.07 7.03
C CYS A 85 -4.99 0.84 6.37
N GLY A 86 -6.31 0.88 6.22
CA GLY A 86 -7.11 -0.13 5.52
C GLY A 86 -7.60 -1.29 6.41
N GLY A 87 -8.84 -1.71 6.14
CA GLY A 87 -9.56 -2.70 6.95
C GLY A 87 -8.94 -4.10 6.98
N GLY A 88 -8.08 -4.43 6.01
CA GLY A 88 -7.33 -5.68 5.99
C GLY A 88 -6.34 -5.80 7.14
N ALA A 89 -5.87 -4.68 7.70
CA ALA A 89 -4.92 -4.63 8.79
C ALA A 89 -5.57 -4.45 10.17
N LYS A 90 -6.91 -4.49 10.25
CA LYS A 90 -7.65 -4.49 11.51
C LYS A 90 -7.31 -5.65 12.46
N PRO A 91 -7.05 -6.89 11.99
CA PRO A 91 -6.70 -7.98 12.88
C PRO A 91 -5.50 -7.63 13.78
N PRO A 92 -5.60 -7.83 15.12
CA PRO A 92 -4.57 -7.38 16.05
C PRO A 92 -3.17 -7.96 15.79
N VAL A 93 -3.11 -9.18 15.26
CA VAL A 93 -1.86 -9.87 14.91
C VAL A 93 -1.01 -9.09 13.91
N VAL A 94 -1.65 -8.42 12.95
CA VAL A 94 -0.96 -7.62 11.92
C VAL A 94 -0.25 -6.44 12.57
N LYS A 95 -0.97 -5.68 13.39
CA LYS A 95 -0.42 -4.53 14.12
C LYS A 95 0.71 -4.93 15.05
N LYS A 96 0.52 -6.04 15.77
CA LYS A 96 1.53 -6.57 16.70
C LYS A 96 2.82 -6.92 15.96
N ILE A 97 2.73 -7.72 14.89
CA ILE A 97 3.93 -8.16 14.16
C ILE A 97 4.65 -6.98 13.51
N ILE A 98 3.93 -6.00 12.97
CA ILE A 98 4.54 -4.80 12.38
C ILE A 98 5.22 -3.95 13.46
N ALA A 99 4.60 -3.79 14.64
CA ALA A 99 5.22 -3.07 15.75
C ALA A 99 6.46 -3.81 16.30
N ASP A 100 6.39 -5.13 16.43
CA ASP A 100 7.52 -5.97 16.85
C ASP A 100 8.67 -5.92 15.82
N PHE A 101 8.35 -5.75 14.53
CA PHE A 101 9.33 -5.62 13.45
C PHE A 101 10.07 -4.26 13.44
N LEU A 102 9.46 -3.23 14.02
CA LEU A 102 9.98 -1.85 14.08
C LEU A 102 9.91 -1.33 15.53
N PRO A 103 10.74 -1.88 16.45
CA PRO A 103 10.59 -1.67 17.88
C PRO A 103 10.88 -0.24 18.34
N SER A 104 11.65 0.52 17.56
CA SER A 104 11.97 1.93 17.84
C SER A 104 10.85 2.90 17.46
N SER A 105 9.82 2.41 16.75
CA SER A 105 8.75 3.24 16.22
C SER A 105 7.51 3.23 17.13
N SER A 106 6.81 4.36 17.17
CA SER A 106 5.50 4.46 17.86
C SER A 106 4.34 4.17 16.89
N LEU A 107 3.51 3.19 17.23
CA LEU A 107 2.30 2.87 16.45
C LEU A 107 1.17 3.87 16.76
N LEU A 108 0.74 4.62 15.74
CA LEU A 108 -0.37 5.57 15.84
C LEU A 108 -1.70 4.89 15.55
N ASN A 109 -2.57 4.85 16.56
CA ASN A 109 -3.90 4.21 16.48
C ASN A 109 -5.04 5.18 16.89
N ASN A 110 -4.82 6.48 16.80
CA ASN A 110 -5.79 7.50 17.24
C ASN A 110 -6.90 7.79 16.20
N ILE A 111 -6.76 7.28 14.97
CA ILE A 111 -7.72 7.43 13.88
C ILE A 111 -8.09 6.02 13.39
N PRO A 112 -9.38 5.72 13.13
CA PRO A 112 -9.79 4.44 12.54
C PRO A 112 -9.07 4.17 11.22
N GLU A 113 -8.58 2.95 11.01
CA GLU A 113 -7.68 2.63 9.89
C GLU A 113 -8.35 2.79 8.52
N ASP A 114 -9.67 2.64 8.47
CA ASP A 114 -10.49 2.78 7.25
C ASP A 114 -10.70 4.24 6.85
N GLU A 115 -10.56 5.18 7.80
CA GLU A 115 -10.85 6.61 7.59
C GLU A 115 -9.60 7.41 7.25
N ILE A 116 -8.40 6.90 7.56
CA ILE A 116 -7.12 7.61 7.39
C ILE A 116 -6.96 8.17 5.97
N ILE A 117 -7.25 7.35 4.95
CA ILE A 117 -7.09 7.74 3.54
C ILE A 117 -8.08 8.85 3.18
N ALA A 118 -9.36 8.72 3.59
CA ALA A 118 -10.39 9.69 3.28
C ALA A 118 -10.13 11.04 3.98
N ILE A 119 -9.71 11.00 5.25
CA ILE A 119 -9.35 12.20 6.01
C ILE A 119 -8.13 12.90 5.36
N GLY A 120 -7.11 12.14 4.98
CA GLY A 120 -5.93 12.69 4.29
C GLY A 120 -6.30 13.37 2.98
N ALA A 121 -7.12 12.71 2.16
CA ALA A 121 -7.61 13.26 0.89
C ALA A 121 -8.45 14.53 1.08
N ALA A 122 -9.33 14.56 2.08
CA ALA A 122 -10.15 15.73 2.39
C ALA A 122 -9.30 16.92 2.85
N LYS A 123 -8.27 16.67 3.67
CA LYS A 123 -7.30 17.71 4.09
C LYS A 123 -6.51 18.25 2.90
N GLU A 124 -6.02 17.38 2.03
CA GLU A 124 -5.30 17.78 0.80
C GLU A 124 -6.21 18.62 -0.13
N ALA A 125 -7.47 18.20 -0.33
CA ALA A 125 -8.43 18.95 -1.13
C ALA A 125 -8.72 20.34 -0.52
N ALA A 126 -8.88 20.42 0.81
CA ALA A 126 -9.07 21.69 1.51
C ALA A 126 -7.86 22.63 1.33
N LEU A 127 -6.63 22.10 1.35
CA LEU A 127 -5.41 22.86 1.08
C LEU A 127 -5.33 23.38 -0.37
N LEU A 128 -5.70 22.55 -1.35
CA LEU A 128 -5.68 22.94 -2.77
C LEU A 128 -6.73 24.01 -3.11
N VAL A 129 -7.89 23.98 -2.44
CA VAL A 129 -8.98 24.95 -2.64
C VAL A 129 -8.78 26.21 -1.80
N GLY A 130 -8.26 26.08 -0.59
CA GLY A 130 -8.12 27.14 0.40
C GLY A 130 -6.72 27.75 0.43
N GLY A 131 -6.39 28.61 -0.52
CA GLY A 131 -5.24 29.50 -0.41
C GLY A 131 -5.32 30.32 0.89
N ASN A 132 -4.38 30.08 1.82
CA ASN A 132 -4.11 30.84 3.06
C ASN A 132 -5.24 31.05 4.10
N ASN A 133 -6.48 30.63 3.85
CA ASN A 133 -7.61 30.72 4.80
C ASN A 133 -8.01 29.35 5.41
N ALA A 134 -7.07 28.42 5.54
CA ALA A 134 -7.30 27.06 6.06
C ALA A 134 -7.45 26.98 7.60
N THR A 135 -7.82 28.08 8.26
CA THR A 135 -8.00 28.13 9.73
C THR A 135 -9.15 27.24 10.23
N ASN A 136 -10.09 26.85 9.36
CA ASN A 136 -11.26 26.05 9.74
C ASN A 136 -11.02 24.53 9.75
N VAL A 137 -9.86 24.03 9.31
CA VAL A 137 -9.58 22.58 9.23
C VAL A 137 -8.53 22.12 10.26
N GLY A 138 -8.06 23.02 11.14
CA GLY A 138 -7.00 22.69 12.11
C GLY A 138 -5.70 22.27 11.43
N ILE A 139 -5.42 22.84 10.25
CA ILE A 139 -4.17 22.63 9.52
C ILE A 139 -3.32 23.87 9.75
N ASP A 140 -2.21 23.71 10.46
CA ASP A 140 -1.24 24.79 10.64
C ASP A 140 -0.74 25.25 9.27
N ALA A 141 -0.92 26.53 8.95
CA ALA A 141 -0.50 27.13 7.68
C ALA A 141 1.02 27.02 7.41
N ALA A 142 1.83 26.67 8.43
CA ALA A 142 3.26 26.38 8.32
C ALA A 142 3.57 24.97 7.78
N ALA A 143 2.58 24.06 7.74
CA ALA A 143 2.69 22.78 7.05
C ALA A 143 2.42 22.99 5.54
N SER A 144 3.20 23.87 4.93
CA SER A 144 3.20 24.08 3.49
C SER A 144 3.47 22.76 2.78
N THR A 145 2.47 22.37 2.03
CA THR A 145 2.32 21.23 1.13
C THR A 145 3.64 20.73 0.54
N VAL A 146 3.96 19.47 0.77
CA VAL A 146 4.81 18.76 -0.18
C VAL A 146 4.24 17.40 -0.48
N ASN A 147 3.18 17.41 -1.28
CA ASN A 147 2.71 16.24 -2.00
C ASN A 147 3.68 16.01 -3.16
N PHE A 148 4.82 15.39 -2.86
CA PHE A 148 5.72 14.92 -3.89
C PHE A 148 5.14 13.63 -4.47
N LYS A 149 4.65 13.70 -5.70
CA LYS A 149 4.44 12.48 -6.47
C LYS A 149 5.81 11.88 -6.75
N ILE A 150 5.94 10.57 -6.71
CA ILE A 150 7.16 9.90 -7.16
C ILE A 150 6.88 9.18 -8.47
N LEU A 151 7.88 9.09 -9.35
CA LEU A 151 7.75 8.27 -10.56
C LEU A 151 7.76 6.78 -10.18
N PRO A 152 6.74 6.00 -10.58
CA PRO A 152 6.68 4.57 -10.25
C PRO A 152 7.65 3.72 -11.07
N LYS A 153 8.12 4.24 -12.22
CA LYS A 153 9.04 3.59 -13.14
C LYS A 153 10.06 4.59 -13.64
N SER A 154 11.22 4.09 -14.05
CA SER A 154 12.23 4.91 -14.70
C SER A 154 11.78 5.29 -16.10
N VAL A 155 11.94 6.55 -16.48
CA VAL A 155 11.74 7.02 -17.86
C VAL A 155 13.07 6.91 -18.59
N CYS A 156 13.07 6.10 -19.63
CA CYS A 156 14.24 5.77 -20.42
C CYS A 156 14.07 6.23 -21.86
N ILE A 157 15.18 6.53 -22.52
CA ILE A 157 15.22 6.84 -23.94
C ILE A 157 16.04 5.80 -24.67
N LYS A 158 15.68 5.55 -25.92
CA LYS A 158 16.45 4.75 -26.86
C LYS A 158 16.69 5.57 -28.13
N ALA A 159 17.94 5.96 -28.34
CA ALA A 159 18.37 6.77 -29.49
C ALA A 159 19.22 5.96 -30.50
N LYS A 160 19.88 4.89 -30.03
CA LYS A 160 20.66 3.93 -30.85
C LYS A 160 20.04 2.54 -30.72
N LYS A 161 20.26 1.69 -31.73
CA LYS A 161 19.46 0.48 -31.96
C LYS A 161 19.38 -0.52 -30.78
N ASP A 162 20.31 -0.51 -29.82
CA ASP A 162 20.37 -1.56 -28.78
C ASP A 162 20.57 -1.09 -27.33
N GLU A 163 20.58 0.21 -27.03
CA GLU A 163 20.84 0.69 -25.66
C GLU A 163 19.73 1.59 -25.12
N LEU A 164 19.15 1.17 -23.98
CA LEU A 164 18.17 1.90 -23.20
C LEU A 164 18.89 2.71 -22.14
N GLU A 165 18.76 4.02 -22.18
CA GLU A 165 19.39 4.92 -21.21
C GLU A 165 18.35 5.54 -20.28
N VAL A 166 18.56 5.44 -18.97
CA VAL A 166 17.67 6.00 -17.94
C VAL A 166 17.87 7.51 -17.85
N VAL A 167 16.82 8.30 -18.15
CA VAL A 167 16.86 9.77 -18.09
C VAL A 167 16.30 10.29 -16.77
N ILE A 168 15.18 9.72 -16.33
CA ILE A 168 14.54 10.01 -15.05
C ILE A 168 14.45 8.70 -14.28
N PRO A 169 15.24 8.50 -13.23
CA PRO A 169 15.17 7.29 -12.41
C PRO A 169 13.81 7.13 -11.73
N GLN A 170 13.40 5.88 -11.51
CA GLN A 170 12.27 5.58 -10.62
C GLN A 170 12.45 6.24 -9.25
N HIS A 171 11.33 6.54 -8.60
CA HIS A 171 11.24 7.26 -7.34
C HIS A 171 11.68 8.73 -7.37
N SER A 172 11.99 9.29 -8.55
CA SER A 172 12.23 10.73 -8.70
C SER A 172 10.96 11.53 -8.34
N LEU A 173 11.14 12.66 -7.65
CA LEU A 173 10.04 13.56 -7.25
C LEU A 173 9.44 14.25 -8.48
N ALA A 174 8.13 14.26 -8.60
CA ALA A 174 7.36 14.94 -9.63
C ALA A 174 6.64 16.18 -9.05
N PRO A 175 6.55 17.29 -9.81
CA PRO A 175 7.03 17.43 -11.19
C PRO A 175 8.57 17.55 -11.28
N CYS A 176 9.19 16.77 -12.17
CA CYS A 176 10.62 16.86 -12.46
C CYS A 176 10.85 17.16 -13.95
N ARG A 177 11.95 17.86 -14.23
CA ARG A 177 12.48 18.06 -15.58
C ARG A 177 13.94 17.60 -15.61
N ARG A 178 14.28 16.80 -16.61
CA ARG A 178 15.66 16.41 -16.93
C ARG A 178 15.99 16.87 -18.34
N GLN A 179 17.24 17.25 -18.56
CA GLN A 179 17.80 17.52 -19.88
C GLN A 179 18.86 16.46 -20.15
N HIS A 180 18.81 15.86 -21.34
CA HIS A 180 19.74 14.84 -21.77
C HIS A 180 20.26 15.20 -23.16
N THR A 181 21.56 15.08 -23.38
CA THR A 181 22.25 15.52 -24.61
C THR A 181 22.70 14.31 -25.40
N LEU A 182 22.26 14.22 -26.65
CA LEU A 182 22.59 13.12 -27.55
C LEU A 182 23.70 13.54 -28.51
N THR A 183 24.71 12.68 -28.69
CA THR A 183 25.75 12.86 -29.71
C THR A 183 25.37 12.10 -30.96
N LEU A 184 25.31 12.82 -32.09
CA LEU A 184 24.94 12.29 -33.40
C LEU A 184 26.16 12.17 -34.31
N ASP A 185 26.08 11.31 -35.32
CA ASP A 185 27.13 11.20 -36.32
C ASP A 185 27.17 12.43 -37.24
N ALA A 186 28.35 12.79 -37.74
CA ALA A 186 28.59 14.05 -38.47
C ALA A 186 27.69 14.27 -39.71
N HIS A 187 27.13 13.21 -40.28
CA HIS A 187 26.27 13.26 -41.47
C HIS A 187 24.80 12.91 -41.19
N GLN A 188 24.43 12.69 -39.93
CA GLN A 188 23.09 12.29 -39.53
C GLN A 188 22.13 13.49 -39.58
N ARG A 189 21.05 13.38 -40.38
CA ARG A 189 20.04 14.44 -40.57
C ARG A 189 18.74 14.24 -39.80
N ALA A 190 18.54 13.06 -39.22
CA ALA A 190 17.35 12.70 -38.47
C ALA A 190 17.69 11.75 -37.32
N VAL A 191 16.91 11.81 -36.24
CA VAL A 191 17.03 10.97 -35.05
C VAL A 191 15.63 10.46 -34.72
N VAL A 192 15.54 9.16 -34.40
CA VAL A 192 14.33 8.57 -33.83
C VAL A 192 14.60 8.37 -32.35
N LEU A 193 13.71 8.92 -31.52
CA LEU A 193 13.74 8.75 -30.08
C LEU A 193 12.53 7.94 -29.64
N GLU A 194 12.79 6.78 -29.07
CA GLU A 194 11.76 5.95 -28.45
C GLU A 194 11.84 6.17 -26.94
N ILE A 195 10.69 6.42 -26.32
CA ILE A 195 10.58 6.64 -24.87
C ILE A 195 9.94 5.40 -24.25
N TYR A 196 10.54 4.91 -23.17
CA TYR A 196 10.12 3.70 -22.46
C TYR A 196 9.96 3.95 -20.97
N GLU A 197 9.12 3.13 -20.34
CA GLU A 197 9.05 3.00 -18.88
C GLU A 197 9.58 1.62 -18.47
N THR A 198 10.58 1.60 -17.59
CA THR A 198 11.17 0.36 -17.08
C THR A 198 11.14 0.33 -15.55
N ASP A 199 11.10 -0.88 -14.99
CA ASP A 199 11.28 -1.09 -13.55
C ASP A 199 12.75 -0.81 -13.12
#